data_AF-A0A0Q9TEF5-F1
#
_entry.id   AF-A0A0Q9TEF5-F1
#
_cell.length_a   1.000
_cell.length_b   1.000
_cell.length_c   1.000
_cell.angle_alpha   90.00
_cell.angle_beta   90.00
_cell.angle_gamma   90.00
#
_symmetry.space_group_name_H-M   'P 1'
#
loop_
_entity.id
_entity.type
_entity.pdbx_description
1 polymer ?
#
loop_
_entity_poly.entity_id
_entity_poly.type
_entity_poly.pdbx_seq_one_letter_code
_entity_poly.pdbx_strand_id
1 'polypeptide(L)'
;MPTVTPVTVAAHTLLPSLKIVDNYGVEYTDAELVRYADLLGVQYVVTDVKGGTVTVNADRTITIGTGVTEFNIKAIANGKSVTTLVN
;
A
#
# COMPACT_ATOMS: atom_id res chain seq x y z
N MET A 1 -5.73 -25.05 17.55
CA MET A 1 -5.61 -24.45 16.20
C MET A 1 -4.47 -23.45 16.22
N PRO A 2 -3.57 -23.40 15.23
CA PRO A 2 -2.60 -22.32 15.14
C PRO A 2 -3.36 -21.01 14.91
N THR A 3 -3.19 -20.06 15.83
CA THR A 3 -3.70 -18.70 15.68
C THR A 3 -2.83 -18.00 14.64
N VAL A 4 -3.24 -18.01 13.37
CA VAL A 4 -2.68 -17.09 12.38
C VAL A 4 -2.91 -15.68 12.93
N THR A 5 -1.85 -14.89 13.06
CA THR A 5 -1.94 -13.53 13.59
C THR A 5 -2.02 -12.56 12.43
N PRO A 6 -2.89 -11.54 12.47
CA PRO A 6 -2.90 -10.48 11.47
C PRO A 6 -1.50 -9.85 11.34
N VAL A 7 -1.10 -9.51 10.11
CA VAL A 7 0.19 -8.89 9.84
C VAL A 7 -0.05 -7.44 9.42
N THR A 8 0.67 -6.50 10.03
CA THR A 8 0.65 -5.09 9.64
C THR A 8 1.97 -4.72 8.97
N VAL A 9 1.88 -4.15 7.77
CA VAL A 9 3.04 -3.74 6.96
C VAL A 9 2.82 -2.34 6.39
N ALA A 10 3.89 -1.64 6.02
CA ALA A 10 3.76 -0.36 5.32
C ALA A 10 3.25 -0.60 3.89
N ALA A 11 2.28 0.20 3.43
CA ALA A 11 1.65 -0.04 2.12
C ALA A 11 2.63 0.01 0.94
N HIS A 12 3.63 0.90 0.99
CA HIS A 12 4.62 1.04 -0.07
C HIS A 12 5.47 -0.23 -0.28
N THR A 13 5.70 -1.04 0.75
CA THR A 13 6.52 -2.26 0.62
C THR A 13 5.80 -3.37 -0.14
N LEU A 14 4.47 -3.28 -0.27
CA LEU A 14 3.66 -4.18 -1.10
C LEU A 14 3.69 -3.77 -2.59
N LEU A 15 4.33 -2.65 -2.92
CA LEU A 15 4.50 -2.12 -4.28
C LEU A 15 6.00 -1.89 -4.55
N PRO A 16 6.80 -2.93 -4.81
CA PRO A 16 8.27 -2.88 -4.79
C PRO A 16 8.90 -1.94 -5.84
N SER A 17 8.14 -1.53 -6.85
CA SER A 17 8.59 -0.58 -7.88
C SER A 17 7.83 0.75 -7.81
N LEU A 18 7.20 1.07 -6.67
CA LEU A 18 6.48 2.32 -6.50
C LEU A 18 7.46 3.48 -6.51
N LYS A 19 7.26 4.37 -7.48
CA LYS A 19 7.97 5.64 -7.59
C LYS A 19 6.98 6.74 -7.88
N ILE A 20 7.12 7.85 -7.16
CA ILE A 20 6.33 9.06 -7.40
C ILE A 20 7.29 10.13 -7.89
N VAL A 21 6.90 10.83 -8.95
CA VAL A 21 7.64 11.98 -9.48
C VAL A 21 6.77 13.21 -9.31
N ASP A 22 7.31 14.25 -8.68
CA ASP A 22 6.61 15.52 -8.50
C ASP A 22 6.69 16.41 -9.75
N ASN A 23 6.09 17.60 -9.67
CA ASN A 23 6.05 18.56 -10.78
C ASN A 23 7.42 19.15 -11.14
N TYR A 24 8.43 18.99 -10.28
CA TYR A 24 9.79 19.46 -10.50
C TYR A 24 10.71 18.35 -11.00
N GLY A 25 10.20 17.13 -11.18
CA GLY A 25 10.97 15.98 -11.63
C GLY A 25 11.73 15.27 -10.51
N VAL A 26 11.45 15.60 -9.24
CA VAL A 26 12.06 14.89 -8.10
C VAL A 26 11.38 13.54 -7.95
N GLU A 27 12.18 12.49 -7.83
CA GLU A 27 11.72 11.12 -7.65
C GLU A 27 11.76 10.74 -6.16
N TYR A 28 10.71 10.08 -5.70
CA TYR A 28 10.56 9.61 -4.31
C TYR A 28 10.35 8.10 -4.29
N THR A 29 11.14 7.41 -3.47
CA THR A 29 11.11 5.95 -3.30
C THR A 29 11.20 5.55 -1.83
N ASP A 30 10.80 4.32 -1.49
CA ASP A 30 10.97 3.70 -0.17
C ASP A 30 10.66 4.62 1.03
N ALA A 31 11.68 4.95 1.83
CA ALA A 31 11.56 5.77 3.03
C ALA A 31 11.10 7.21 2.73
N GLU A 32 11.38 7.74 1.53
CA GLU A 32 10.94 9.07 1.11
C GLU A 32 9.43 9.10 0.87
N LEU A 33 8.86 8.00 0.36
CA LEU A 33 7.41 7.88 0.19
C LEU A 33 6.68 7.91 1.53
N VAL A 34 7.31 7.42 2.61
CA VAL A 34 6.77 7.52 3.98
C VAL A 34 6.97 8.92 4.54
N ARG A 35 8.16 9.50 4.36
CA ARG A 35 8.51 10.81 4.90
C ARG A 35 7.72 11.97 4.28
N TYR A 36 7.47 11.90 2.98
CA TYR A 36 6.79 12.95 2.20
C TYR A 36 5.39 12.54 1.75
N ALA A 37 4.83 11.50 2.36
CA ALA A 37 3.56 10.89 1.97
C ALA A 37 2.39 11.90 1.93
N ASP A 38 2.35 12.82 2.90
CA ASP A 38 1.34 13.88 2.98
C ASP A 38 1.55 14.96 1.91
N LEU A 39 2.80 15.39 1.70
CA LEU A 39 3.17 16.35 0.66
C LEU A 39 2.81 15.83 -0.73
N LEU A 40 3.07 14.55 -0.99
CA LEU A 40 2.81 13.88 -2.26
C LEU A 40 1.33 13.47 -2.43
N GLY A 41 0.51 13.61 -1.38
CA GLY A 41 -0.91 13.24 -1.41
C GLY A 41 -1.15 11.75 -1.70
N VAL A 42 -0.24 10.87 -1.27
CA VAL A 42 -0.32 9.43 -1.61
C VAL A 42 -1.51 8.80 -0.92
N GLN A 43 -2.34 8.08 -1.67
CA GLN A 43 -3.46 7.30 -1.16
C GLN A 43 -3.31 5.83 -1.55
N TYR A 44 -3.69 4.95 -0.64
CA TYR A 44 -3.70 3.51 -0.87
C TYR A 44 -5.13 2.99 -0.84
N VAL A 45 -5.45 2.11 -1.78
CA VAL A 45 -6.75 1.44 -1.88
C VAL A 45 -6.51 -0.05 -2.05
N VAL A 46 -7.28 -0.85 -1.33
CA VAL A 46 -7.28 -2.31 -1.48
C VAL A 46 -8.58 -2.76 -2.13
N THR A 47 -8.50 -3.64 -3.12
CA THR A 47 -9.66 -4.23 -3.81
C THR A 47 -9.49 -5.74 -3.96
N ASP A 48 -10.57 -6.41 -4.38
CA ASP A 48 -10.57 -7.82 -4.78
C ASP A 48 -10.03 -8.81 -3.73
N VAL A 49 -10.16 -8.46 -2.45
CA VAL A 49 -9.71 -9.30 -1.32
C VAL A 49 -10.36 -10.67 -1.39
N LYS A 50 -9.55 -11.73 -1.41
CA LYS A 50 -9.97 -13.12 -1.30
C LYS A 50 -9.64 -13.65 0.08
N GLY A 51 -10.69 -14.06 0.78
CA GLY A 51 -10.60 -14.54 2.17
C GLY A 51 -10.31 -13.42 3.17
N GLY A 52 -10.79 -13.58 4.40
CA GLY A 52 -10.51 -12.65 5.50
C GLY A 52 -10.90 -11.19 5.24
N THR A 53 -10.08 -10.26 5.73
CA THR A 53 -10.28 -8.82 5.62
C THR A 53 -8.93 -8.15 5.52
N VAL A 54 -8.82 -7.12 4.67
CA VAL A 54 -7.64 -6.25 4.61
C VAL A 54 -8.08 -4.84 4.97
N THR A 55 -7.35 -4.20 5.88
CA THR A 55 -7.64 -2.83 6.34
C THR A 55 -6.54 -1.89 5.89
N VAL A 56 -6.93 -0.79 5.25
CA VAL A 56 -6.03 0.35 5.00
C VAL A 56 -6.14 1.29 6.19
N ASN A 57 -5.04 1.47 6.92
CA ASN A 57 -5.01 2.32 8.11
C ASN A 57 -4.68 3.77 7.73
N ALA A 58 -5.04 4.71 8.61
CA ALA A 58 -4.80 6.15 8.40
C ALA A 58 -3.31 6.51 8.34
N ASP A 59 -2.44 5.70 8.94
CA ASP A 59 -0.98 5.84 8.93
C ASP A 59 -0.32 5.21 7.69
N ARG A 60 -1.12 4.86 6.67
CA ARG A 60 -0.67 4.26 5.40
C ARG A 60 -0.03 2.88 5.58
N THR A 61 -0.35 2.20 6.67
CA THR A 61 -0.10 0.76 6.82
C THR A 61 -1.30 -0.06 6.33
N ILE A 62 -1.03 -1.32 6.00
CA ILE A 62 -2.03 -2.32 5.62
C ILE A 62 -2.02 -3.42 6.68
N THR A 63 -3.17 -3.67 7.29
CA THR A 63 -3.38 -4.83 8.16
C THR A 63 -4.03 -5.94 7.35
N ILE A 64 -3.30 -7.04 7.16
CA ILE A 64 -3.75 -8.24 6.46
C ILE A 64 -4.32 -9.20 7.51
N GLY A 65 -5.63 -9.39 7.46
CA GLY A 65 -6.34 -10.29 8.36
C GLY A 65 -6.05 -11.76 8.09
N THR A 66 -6.43 -12.60 9.05
CA THR A 66 -6.26 -14.05 8.95
C THR A 66 -7.07 -14.63 7.79
N GLY A 67 -6.46 -15.52 7.01
CA GLY A 67 -7.14 -16.22 5.91
C GLY A 67 -7.29 -15.41 4.63
N VAL A 68 -6.69 -14.21 4.54
CA VAL A 68 -6.50 -13.52 3.25
C VAL A 68 -5.51 -14.34 2.42
N THR A 69 -5.87 -14.62 1.17
CA THR A 69 -5.03 -15.36 0.23
C THR A 69 -4.48 -14.48 -0.88
N GLU A 70 -5.26 -13.49 -1.34
CA GLU A 70 -4.81 -12.51 -2.32
C GLU A 70 -5.64 -11.24 -2.25
N PHE A 71 -5.07 -10.13 -2.70
CA PHE A 71 -5.77 -8.86 -2.89
C PHE A 71 -5.00 -7.95 -3.85
N ASN A 72 -5.69 -6.97 -4.44
CA ASN A 72 -5.05 -5.91 -5.21
C ASN A 72 -4.79 -4.71 -4.29
N ILE A 73 -3.57 -4.17 -4.34
CA ILE A 73 -3.25 -2.88 -3.74
C ILE A 73 -2.96 -1.85 -4.83
N LYS A 74 -3.54 -0.67 -4.70
CA LYS A 74 -3.38 0.46 -5.61
C LYS A 74 -2.84 1.67 -4.87
N ALA A 75 -1.74 2.23 -5.34
CA ALA A 75 -1.26 3.54 -4.93
C ALA A 75 -1.75 4.61 -5.90
N ILE A 76 -2.18 5.76 -5.39
CA ILE A 76 -2.66 6.91 -6.15
C ILE A 76 -1.90 8.14 -5.69
N ALA A 77 -1.32 8.89 -6.62
CA ALA A 77 -0.69 10.19 -6.36
C ALA A 77 -0.70 11.03 -7.63
N ASN A 78 -0.89 12.36 -7.49
CA ASN A 78 -0.88 13.31 -8.62
C ASN A 78 -1.78 12.88 -9.80
N GLY A 79 -2.95 12.29 -9.51
CA GLY A 79 -3.90 11.79 -10.52
C GLY A 79 -3.47 10.53 -11.28
N LYS A 80 -2.29 9.97 -10.97
CA LYS A 80 -1.79 8.70 -11.52
C LYS A 80 -1.98 7.59 -10.51
N SER A 81 -2.06 6.35 -10.99
CA SER A 81 -2.15 5.17 -10.14
C SER A 81 -1.37 3.99 -10.67
N VAL A 82 -0.87 3.17 -9.75
CA VAL A 82 -0.27 1.86 -10.05
C VAL A 82 -0.91 0.82 -9.13
N THR A 83 -1.14 -0.38 -9.68
CA THR A 83 -1.76 -1.50 -8.96
C THR A 83 -0.81 -2.70 -8.97
N THR A 84 -0.78 -3.45 -7.88
CA THR A 84 -0.06 -4.71 -7.75
C THR A 84 -0.95 -5.75 -7.07
N LEU A 85 -0.92 -6.98 -7.58
CA LEU A 85 -1.52 -8.13 -6.92
C LEU A 85 -0.58 -8.61 -5.80
N VAL A 86 -1.12 -8.78 -4.60
CA VAL A 86 -0.44 -9.34 -3.43
C VAL A 86 -1.03 -10.72 -3.17
N ASN A 87 -0.17 -11.74 -3.03
CA ASN A 87 -0.53 -13.14 -2.79
C ASN A 87 0.47 -13.84 -1.87
#